data_AF-A0A0L6WMY2-F1
#
_entry.id   AF-A0A0L6WMY2-F1
#
_cell.length_a   1.000
_cell.length_b   1.000
_cell.length_c   1.000
_cell.angle_alpha   90.00
_cell.angle_beta   90.00
_cell.angle_gamma   90.00
#
_symmetry.space_group_name_H-M   'P 1'
#
loop_
_entity.id
_entity.type
_entity.pdbx_description
1 polymer ?
#
loop_
_entity_poly.entity_id
_entity_poly.type
_entity_poly.pdbx_seq_one_letter_code
_entity_poly.pdbx_strand_id
1 'polypeptide(L)' 'FPGQRPSRPPPIEVKDKYHYEVNEILDSQIVRGRLQYLVRWKGYGPEDDTWEPQKNLDRAPDKLRDFHRQNPTKPRNPRD' A
#
# COMPACT_ATOMS: atom_id res chain seq x y z
N PHE A 1 -29.94 -0.51 18.05
CA PHE A 1 -28.53 -0.35 18.46
C PHE A 1 -27.69 -0.14 17.21
N PRO A 2 -27.23 1.08 16.86
CA PRO A 2 -26.57 1.24 15.57
C PRO A 2 -25.09 0.82 15.65
N GLY A 3 -24.80 -0.25 14.92
CA GLY A 3 -23.58 -0.51 14.15
C GLY A 3 -22.27 0.06 14.69
N GLN A 4 -21.64 -0.65 15.62
CA GLN A 4 -20.19 -0.54 15.80
C GLN A 4 -19.52 -1.16 14.57
N ARG A 5 -18.99 -0.31 13.68
CA ARG A 5 -17.96 -0.73 12.72
C ARG A 5 -16.77 -1.26 13.55
N PRO A 6 -16.13 -2.38 13.18
CA PRO A 6 -15.01 -2.90 13.95
C PRO A 6 -13.92 -1.82 14.05
N SER A 7 -13.50 -1.53 15.28
CA SER A 7 -12.43 -0.59 15.57
C SER A 7 -11.15 -1.07 14.88
N ARG A 8 -10.56 -0.17 14.09
CA ARG A 8 -9.28 -0.40 13.39
C ARG A 8 -8.24 -0.93 14.38
N PRO A 9 -7.42 -1.94 14.02
CA PRO A 9 -6.32 -2.36 14.87
C PRO A 9 -5.42 -1.14 15.16
N PRO A 10 -5.00 -0.94 16.42
CA PRO A 10 -4.11 0.15 16.76
C PRO A 10 -2.79 -0.07 16.02
N PRO A 11 -2.24 0.98 15.40
CA PRO A 11 -0.97 0.85 14.70
C PRO A 11 0.17 0.62 15.69
N ILE A 12 1.12 -0.25 15.32
CA ILE A 12 2.26 -0.62 16.17
C ILE A 12 3.21 0.59 16.29
N GLU A 13 3.34 1.18 17.48
CA GLU A 13 4.25 2.29 17.77
C GLU A 13 5.70 1.80 17.93
N VAL A 14 6.52 1.94 16.89
CA VAL A 14 7.98 1.82 17.00
C VAL A 14 8.59 3.03 16.31
N LYS A 15 8.94 4.08 17.09
CA LYS A 15 9.58 5.33 16.62
C LYS A 15 8.84 6.04 15.48
N ASP A 16 7.84 6.87 15.83
CA ASP A 16 7.24 7.93 15.00
C ASP A 16 6.71 7.55 13.59
N LYS A 17 6.63 6.26 13.24
CA LYS A 17 6.07 5.79 11.97
C LYS A 17 5.23 4.54 12.20
N TYR A 18 3.94 4.70 12.01
CA TYR A 18 2.98 3.61 12.01
C TYR A 18 3.15 2.76 10.75
N HIS A 19 3.28 1.45 10.94
CA HIS A 19 3.32 0.48 9.85
C HIS A 19 2.01 -0.32 9.82
N TYR A 20 1.44 -0.46 8.63
CA TYR A 20 0.24 -1.25 8.37
C TYR A 20 0.59 -2.40 7.43
N GLU A 21 -0.12 -3.53 7.57
CA GLU A 21 0.11 -4.69 6.72
C GLU A 21 -0.55 -4.46 5.34
N VAL A 22 0.25 -4.60 4.29
CA VAL A 22 -0.22 -4.51 2.90
C VAL A 22 -0.91 -5.82 2.54
N ASN A 23 -2.19 -5.75 2.15
CA ASN A 23 -2.88 -6.89 1.57
C ASN A 23 -2.43 -7.10 0.12
N GLU A 24 -2.54 -6.06 -0.70
CA GLU A 24 -2.29 -6.11 -2.14
C GLU A 24 -1.93 -4.73 -2.70
N ILE A 25 -1.18 -4.70 -3.79
CA ILE A 25 -0.95 -3.50 -4.61
C ILE A 25 -1.91 -3.55 -5.80
N LEU A 26 -2.78 -2.56 -5.90
CA LEU A 26 -3.86 -2.52 -6.89
C LEU A 26 -3.46 -1.78 -8.16
N ASP A 27 -2.64 -0.74 -8.04
CA ASP A 27 -2.19 0.06 -9.18
C ASP A 27 -0.88 0.79 -8.88
N SER A 28 -0.26 1.37 -9.91
CA SER A 28 0.89 2.25 -9.81
C SER A 28 0.79 3.41 -10.80
N GLN A 29 1.29 4.58 -10.38
CA GLN A 29 1.31 5.78 -11.21
C GLN A 29 2.52 6.66 -10.90
N ILE A 30 2.85 7.54 -11.83
CA ILE A 30 3.86 8.59 -11.62
C ILE A 30 3.14 9.93 -11.52
N VAL A 31 3.23 10.58 -10.35
CA VAL A 31 2.67 11.93 -10.13
C VAL A 31 3.81 12.86 -9.77
N ARG A 32 3.97 13.95 -10.54
CA ARG A 32 5.06 14.93 -10.35
C ARG A 32 6.45 14.27 -10.27
N GLY A 33 6.69 13.28 -11.14
CA GLY A 33 7.95 12.53 -11.22
C GLY A 33 8.18 11.54 -10.08
N ARG A 34 7.18 11.29 -9.22
CA ARG A 34 7.27 10.35 -8.09
C ARG A 34 6.37 9.15 -8.33
N LEU A 35 6.95 7.97 -8.21
CA LEU A 35 6.25 6.70 -8.28
C LEU A 35 5.46 6.44 -6.99
N GLN A 36 4.18 6.15 -7.16
CA GLN A 36 3.23 5.83 -6.10
C GLN A 36 2.46 4.57 -6.45
N TYR A 37 1.99 3.88 -5.42
CA TYR A 37 1.24 2.64 -5.51
C TYR A 37 -0.08 2.77 -4.77
N LEU A 38 -1.15 2.25 -5.36
CA LEU A 38 -2.43 2.14 -4.69
C LEU A 38 -2.42 0.88 -3.83
N VAL A 39 -2.57 1.03 -2.53
CA VAL A 39 -2.41 -0.05 -1.55
C VAL A 39 -3.76 -0.44 -0.98
N ARG A 40 -4.11 -1.72 -1.08
CA ARG A 40 -5.17 -2.33 -0.25
C ARG A 40 -4.56 -2.73 1.08
N TRP A 41 -5.07 -2.16 2.17
CA TRP A 41 -4.61 -2.50 3.52
C TRP A 41 -5.31 -3.73 4.05
N LYS A 42 -4.59 -4.59 4.76
CA LYS A 42 -5.15 -5.83 5.30
C LYS A 42 -6.12 -5.53 6.45
N GLY A 43 -7.33 -6.06 6.36
CA GLY A 43 -8.41 -5.81 7.32
C GLY A 43 -9.19 -4.52 7.06
N TYR A 44 -8.91 -3.82 5.96
CA TYR A 44 -9.62 -2.61 5.55
C TYR A 44 -10.29 -2.80 4.19
N GLY A 45 -11.39 -2.06 3.99
CA GLY A 45 -12.13 -2.08 2.74
C GLY A 45 -11.54 -1.15 1.67
N PRO A 46 -12.08 -1.18 0.43
CA PRO A 46 -11.64 -0.31 -0.67
C PRO A 46 -11.72 1.19 -0.36
N GLU A 47 -12.59 1.59 0.57
CA GLU A 47 -12.73 2.98 1.04
C GLU A 47 -11.47 3.52 1.74
N ASP A 48 -10.59 2.61 2.17
CA ASP A 48 -9.34 2.92 2.85
C ASP A 48 -8.11 2.77 1.94
N ASP A 49 -8.30 2.48 0.65
CA ASP A 49 -7.19 2.35 -0.28
C ASP A 49 -6.49 3.70 -0.45
N THR A 50 -5.16 3.72 -0.25
CA THR A 50 -4.37 4.97 -0.33
C THR A 50 -3.24 4.85 -1.35
N TRP A 51 -2.87 6.00 -1.93
CA TRP A 51 -1.70 6.12 -2.78
C TRP A 51 -0.46 6.36 -1.93
N GLU A 52 0.38 5.34 -1.79
CA GLU A 52 1.61 5.40 -1.02
C GLU A 52 2.82 5.59 -1.94
N PRO A 53 3.75 6.51 -1.60
CA PRO A 53 5.06 6.57 -2.24
C PRO A 53 5.79 5.23 -2.13
N GLN A 54 6.56 4.86 -3.15
CA GLN A 54 7.34 3.62 -3.11
C GLN A 54 8.18 3.45 -1.83
N LYS A 55 8.80 4.52 -1.33
CA LYS A 55 9.57 4.55 -0.08
C LYS A 55 8.78 4.10 1.17
N ASN A 56 7.45 4.13 1.13
CA ASN A 56 6.61 3.66 2.23
C ASN A 56 6.39 2.13 2.15
N LEU A 57 6.69 1.53 0.99
CA LEU A 57 6.52 0.11 0.68
C LEU A 57 7.83 -0.68 0.69
N ASP A 58 8.92 -0.09 1.20
CA ASP A 58 10.24 -0.75 1.32
C ASP A 58 10.19 -2.07 2.10
N ARG A 59 9.16 -2.26 2.95
CA ARG A 59 8.93 -3.50 3.72
C ARG A 59 8.02 -4.52 3.04
N ALA A 60 7.57 -4.25 1.81
CA ALA A 60 6.70 -5.13 1.04
C ALA A 60 7.21 -5.36 -0.40
N PRO A 61 8.51 -5.68 -0.61
CA PRO A 61 9.07 -5.87 -1.96
C PRO A 61 8.40 -7.02 -2.72
N ASP A 62 7.97 -8.07 -2.03
CA ASP A 62 7.28 -9.20 -2.65
C ASP A 62 5.93 -8.79 -3.26
N LYS A 63 5.19 -7.89 -2.59
CA LYS A 63 3.90 -7.36 -3.08
C LYS A 63 4.08 -6.51 -4.34
N LEU A 64 5.13 -5.70 -4.39
CA LEU A 64 5.49 -4.92 -5.57
C LEU A 64 5.88 -5.83 -6.74
N ARG A 65 6.70 -6.85 -6.49
CA ARG A 65 7.12 -7.82 -7.50
C ARG A 65 5.93 -8.60 -8.07
N ASP A 66 5.03 -9.08 -7.22
CA ASP A 66 3.84 -9.80 -7.65
C ASP A 66 2.89 -8.94 -8.50
N PHE A 67 2.74 -7.65 -8.14
CA PHE A 67 1.97 -6.70 -8.93
C PHE A 67 2.58 -6.47 -10.32
N HIS A 68 3.89 -6.20 -10.40
CA HIS A 68 4.57 -5.94 -11.69
C HIS A 68 4.69 -7.18 -12.57
N ARG A 69 4.74 -8.38 -11.98
CA ARG A 69 4.65 -9.64 -12.74
C ARG A 69 3.31 -9.75 -13.48
N GLN A 70 2.23 -9.30 -12.85
CA GLN A 70 0.89 -9.32 -13.44
C GLN A 70 0.62 -8.11 -14.34
N ASN A 71 1.31 -7.00 -14.08
CA ASN A 71 1.11 -5.72 -14.75
C ASN A 71 2.43 -5.17 -15.32
N PRO A 72 3.04 -5.82 -16.32
CA PRO A 72 4.39 -5.46 -16.81
C PRO A 72 4.46 -4.07 -17.48
N THR A 73 3.32 -3.49 -17.87
CA THR A 73 3.23 -2.17 -18.49
C THR A 73 3.08 -1.03 -17.49
N LYS A 74 2.84 -1.35 -16.21
CA LYS A 74 2.61 -0.36 -15.17
C LYS A 74 3.93 0.27 -14.72
N PRO A 75 3.93 1.56 -14.31
CA PRO A 75 5.14 2.22 -13.84
C PRO A 75 5.83 1.48 -12.69
N ARG A 76 7.11 1.17 -12.87
CA ARG A 76 7.96 0.57 -11.83
C ARG A 76 9.21 1.40 -11.60
N ASN A 77 9.86 1.23 -10.46
CA ASN A 77 11.17 1.83 -10.25
C ASN A 77 12.16 1.14 -11.19
N PRO A 78 13.01 1.88 -11.91
CA PRO A 78 14.11 1.28 -12.66
C PRO A 78 15.10 0.49 -11.80
N ARG A 79 15.06 0.68 -10.47
CA ARG A 79 15.96 0.05 -9.49
C ARG A 79 15.37 -1.19 -8.78
N ASP A 80 14.12 -1.55 -9.08
CA ASP A 80 13.45 -2.76 -8.55
C ASP A 80 13.71 -4.00 -9.42
#